data_AF-A0A8S9GVY2-F1
#
_entry.id   AF-A0A8S9GVY2-F1
#
_cell.length_a   1.000
_cell.length_b   1.000
_cell.length_c   1.000
_cell.angle_alpha   90.00
_cell.angle_beta   90.00
_cell.angle_gamma   90.00
#
_symmetry.space_group_name_H-M   'P 1'
#
loop_
_entity.id
_entity.type
_entity.pdbx_description
1 polymer ?
#
loop_
_entity_poly.entity_id
_entity_poly.type
_entity_poly.pdbx_seq_one_letter_code
_entity_poly.pdbx_strand_id
1 'polypeptide(L)'
;MDYFPILEWPEEIQALVVERVAGNSFQDLYGLRASCKLMKALADRRSVCHFYDVLYVPCGLNMPAELLKTYYAERNPSTLYMKGVQFFFTFNLQEEGLAFMKLAVDEGYERAMYIYAMTTKKIWGDEEYFARFTRESVDRIGKLVRSLK
;
A
#
# COMPACT_ATOMS: atom_id res chain seq x y z
N MET A 1 19.59 14.33 -23.42
CA MET A 1 18.95 14.16 -22.10
C MET A 1 20.04 14.30 -21.09
N ASP A 2 20.02 15.36 -20.30
CA ASP A 2 20.94 15.48 -19.17
C ASP A 2 20.48 14.47 -18.12
N TYR A 3 21.35 13.51 -17.81
CA TYR A 3 21.09 12.48 -16.82
C TYR A 3 21.33 13.12 -15.46
N PHE A 4 20.27 13.51 -14.75
CA PHE A 4 20.40 14.02 -13.38
C PHE A 4 20.45 12.83 -12.42
N PRO A 5 21.62 12.50 -11.85
CA PRO A 5 21.73 11.39 -10.92
C PRO A 5 20.96 11.73 -9.64
N ILE A 6 20.09 10.83 -9.19
CA ILE A 6 19.37 10.95 -7.90
C ILE A 6 20.31 11.30 -6.73
N LEU A 7 21.55 10.83 -6.80
CA LEU A 7 22.58 11.04 -5.79
C LEU A 7 23.04 12.50 -5.64
N GLU A 8 22.78 13.35 -6.65
CA GLU A 8 23.13 14.77 -6.61
C GLU A 8 22.07 15.61 -5.89
N TRP A 9 20.91 15.03 -5.58
CA TRP A 9 19.82 15.75 -4.91
C TRP A 9 20.00 15.75 -3.38
N PRO A 10 19.37 16.69 -2.66
CA PRO A 10 19.29 16.64 -1.21
C PRO A 10 18.71 15.30 -0.72
N GLU A 11 19.22 14.81 0.41
CA GLU A 11 18.83 13.51 0.96
C GLU A 11 17.32 13.43 1.25
N GLU A 12 16.66 14.55 1.59
CA GLU A 12 15.21 14.59 1.78
C GLU A 12 14.46 14.23 0.50
N ILE A 13 14.91 14.73 -0.65
CA ILE A 13 14.29 14.42 -1.94
C ILE A 13 14.58 12.97 -2.32
N GLN A 14 15.80 12.48 -2.07
CA GLN A 14 16.14 11.09 -2.29
C GLN A 14 15.24 10.16 -1.47
N ALA A 15 15.04 10.46 -0.18
CA ALA A 15 14.15 9.69 0.70
C ALA A 15 12.72 9.64 0.19
N LEU A 16 12.17 10.79 -0.25
CA LEU A 16 10.83 10.86 -0.84
C LEU A 16 10.72 10.01 -2.11
N VAL A 17 11.75 9.98 -2.95
CA VAL A 17 11.76 9.11 -4.13
C VAL A 17 11.72 7.65 -3.72
N VAL A 18 12.52 7.24 -2.72
CA VAL A 18 12.50 5.84 -2.22
C VAL A 18 11.14 5.45 -1.65
N GLU A 19 10.51 6.33 -0.87
CA GLU A 19 9.16 6.13 -0.34
C GLU A 19 8.13 5.95 -1.46
N ARG A 20 8.21 6.78 -2.51
CA ARG A 20 7.35 6.64 -3.70
C ARG A 20 7.61 5.35 -4.45
N VAL A 21 8.87 4.94 -4.64
CA VAL A 21 9.21 3.67 -5.30
C VAL A 21 8.62 2.49 -4.51
N ALA A 22 8.72 2.52 -3.18
CA ALA A 22 8.17 1.46 -2.33
C ALA A 22 6.66 1.28 -2.48
N GLY A 23 5.91 2.38 -2.68
CA GLY A 23 4.47 2.33 -2.91
C GLY A 23 4.05 2.02 -4.35
N ASN A 24 4.99 1.86 -5.30
CA ASN A 24 4.67 1.65 -6.72
C ASN A 24 5.24 0.35 -7.29
N SER A 25 6.42 -0.10 -6.84
CA SER A 25 7.10 -1.24 -7.46
C SER A 25 8.01 -1.97 -6.48
N PHE A 26 7.67 -3.23 -6.21
CA PHE A 26 8.51 -4.14 -5.45
C PHE A 26 9.90 -4.29 -6.08
N GLN A 27 9.95 -4.51 -7.39
CA GLN A 27 11.20 -4.77 -8.11
C GLN A 27 12.11 -3.55 -8.08
N ASP A 28 11.57 -2.35 -8.32
CA ASP A 28 12.37 -1.13 -8.35
C ASP A 28 12.88 -0.78 -6.94
N LEU A 29 12.10 -1.02 -5.88
CA LEU A 29 12.57 -0.82 -4.51
C LEU A 29 13.77 -1.70 -4.20
N TYR A 30 13.71 -2.98 -4.55
CA TYR A 30 14.82 -3.91 -4.33
C TYR A 30 16.03 -3.59 -5.21
N GLY A 31 15.80 -3.17 -6.46
CA GLY A 31 16.87 -2.68 -7.35
C GLY A 31 17.56 -1.44 -6.77
N LEU A 32 16.78 -0.47 -6.30
CA LEU A 32 17.29 0.75 -5.67
C LEU A 32 18.06 0.41 -4.39
N ARG A 33 17.53 -0.48 -3.54
CA ARG A 33 18.21 -0.96 -2.33
C ARG A 33 19.55 -1.64 -2.62
N ALA A 34 19.66 -2.36 -3.74
CA ALA A 34 20.88 -3.03 -4.17
C ALA A 34 21.91 -2.09 -4.82
N SER A 35 21.51 -0.88 -5.21
CA SER A 35 22.35 0.03 -6.00
C SER A 35 23.55 0.59 -5.22
N CYS A 36 23.33 1.13 -4.01
CA CYS A 36 24.40 1.70 -3.19
C CYS A 36 24.05 1.75 -1.70
N LYS A 37 25.04 2.04 -0.85
CA LYS A 37 24.89 2.10 0.62
C LYS A 37 23.86 3.14 1.07
N LEU A 38 23.82 4.31 0.43
CA LEU A 38 22.87 5.37 0.75
C LEU A 38 21.44 4.92 0.44
N MET A 39 21.19 4.41 -0.77
CA MET A 39 19.88 3.91 -1.18
C MET A 39 19.41 2.74 -0.31
N LYS A 40 20.34 1.85 0.10
CA LYS A 40 20.03 0.81 1.08
C LYS A 40 19.55 1.40 2.41
N ALA A 41 20.30 2.37 2.95
CA ALA A 41 19.95 3.00 4.22
C ALA A 41 18.60 3.73 4.14
N LEU A 42 18.32 4.42 3.03
CA LEU A 42 17.04 5.08 2.78
C LEU A 42 15.90 4.06 2.67
N ALA A 43 16.09 2.96 1.93
CA ALA A 43 15.08 1.91 1.78
C ALA A 43 14.78 1.16 3.08
N ASP A 44 15.72 1.13 4.03
CA ASP A 44 15.56 0.51 5.34
C ASP A 44 14.94 1.47 6.39
N ARG A 45 14.59 2.72 6.01
CA ARG A 45 13.91 3.67 6.90
C ARG A 45 12.49 3.22 7.22
N ARG A 46 12.03 3.50 8.44
CA ARG A 46 10.66 3.22 8.88
C ARG A 46 9.58 3.88 8.03
N SER A 47 9.84 5.07 7.50
CA SER A 47 8.88 5.77 6.63
C SER A 47 8.59 4.98 5.34
N VAL A 48 9.56 4.23 4.83
CA VAL A 48 9.38 3.35 3.67
C VAL A 48 8.44 2.19 3.99
N CYS A 49 8.48 1.67 5.23
CA CYS A 49 7.55 0.65 5.70
C CYS A 49 6.08 1.11 5.60
N HIS A 50 5.78 2.39 5.78
CA HIS A 50 4.42 2.90 5.68
C HIS A 50 3.92 2.91 4.22
N PHE A 51 4.78 3.25 3.26
CA PHE A 51 4.39 3.35 1.84
C PHE A 51 4.44 2.02 1.09
N TYR A 52 5.18 1.04 1.59
CA TYR A 52 5.31 -0.27 0.94
C TYR A 52 3.95 -0.97 0.79
N ASP A 53 3.53 -1.27 -0.44
CA ASP A 53 2.32 -2.06 -0.67
C ASP A 53 2.68 -3.56 -0.69
N VAL A 54 2.25 -4.28 0.35
CA VAL A 54 2.48 -5.71 0.53
C VAL A 54 1.83 -6.54 -0.58
N LEU A 55 0.84 -6.00 -1.30
CA LEU A 55 0.23 -6.68 -2.44
C LEU A 55 1.10 -6.66 -3.69
N TYR A 56 2.18 -5.89 -3.73
CA TYR A 56 3.18 -5.99 -4.81
C TYR A 56 4.19 -7.10 -4.59
N VAL A 57 4.19 -7.76 -3.43
CA VAL A 57 5.01 -8.96 -3.24
C VAL A 57 4.53 -10.02 -4.24
N PRO A 58 5.42 -10.51 -5.13
CA PRO A 58 5.04 -11.53 -6.11
C PRO A 58 4.38 -12.74 -5.45
N CYS A 59 3.26 -13.18 -6.02
CA CYS A 59 2.55 -14.39 -5.60
C CYS A 59 3.52 -15.57 -5.51
N GLY A 60 3.62 -16.22 -4.34
CA GLY A 60 4.52 -17.35 -4.09
C GLY A 60 5.81 -17.01 -3.34
N LEU A 61 6.13 -15.72 -3.16
CA LEU A 61 7.14 -15.31 -2.19
C LEU A 61 6.50 -15.14 -0.81
N ASN A 62 7.01 -15.89 0.17
CA ASN A 62 6.64 -15.69 1.57
C ASN A 62 7.33 -14.42 2.09
N MET A 63 6.54 -13.41 2.43
CA MET A 63 7.04 -12.29 3.22
C MET A 63 7.52 -12.80 4.58
N PRO A 64 8.73 -12.44 5.03
CA PRO A 64 9.19 -12.80 6.36
C PRO A 64 8.23 -12.29 7.44
N ALA A 65 7.87 -13.17 8.38
CA ALA A 65 6.90 -12.83 9.44
C ALA A 65 7.32 -11.60 10.26
N GLU A 66 8.61 -11.44 10.55
CA GLU A 66 9.14 -10.28 11.27
C GLU A 66 8.99 -8.97 10.49
N LEU A 67 9.09 -9.02 9.16
CA LEU A 67 8.90 -7.85 8.31
C LEU A 67 7.43 -7.43 8.31
N LEU A 68 6.51 -8.40 8.23
CA LEU A 68 5.08 -8.14 8.32
C LEU A 68 4.68 -7.57 9.69
N LYS A 69 5.24 -8.08 10.79
CA LYS A 69 5.04 -7.53 12.14
C LYS A 69 5.50 -6.08 12.23
N THR A 70 6.64 -5.77 11.62
CA THR A 70 7.18 -4.40 11.59
C THR A 70 6.24 -3.47 10.84
N TYR A 71 5.78 -3.87 9.64
CA TYR A 71 4.84 -3.07 8.86
C TYR A 71 3.52 -2.85 9.58
N TYR A 72 3.02 -3.87 10.27
CA TYR A 72 1.83 -3.73 11.09
C TYR A 72 2.02 -2.76 12.26
N ALA A 73 3.17 -2.81 12.94
CA ALA A 73 3.50 -1.89 14.03
C ALA A 73 3.60 -0.42 13.55
N GLU A 74 4.07 -0.21 12.31
CA GLU A 74 4.14 1.11 11.66
C GLU A 74 2.80 1.52 11.00
N ARG A 75 1.70 0.82 11.29
CA ARG A 75 0.35 1.06 10.72
C ARG A 75 0.34 1.14 9.19
N ASN A 76 1.13 0.28 8.53
CA ASN A 76 1.16 0.22 7.08
C ASN A 76 -0.26 -0.02 6.51
N PRO A 77 -0.76 0.85 5.61
CA PRO A 77 -2.15 0.79 5.17
C PRO A 77 -2.51 -0.51 4.43
N SER A 78 -1.58 -1.07 3.64
CA SER A 78 -1.79 -2.33 2.93
C SER A 78 -1.90 -3.54 3.88
N THR A 79 -1.14 -3.56 4.98
CA THR A 79 -1.24 -4.62 6.00
C THR A 79 -2.55 -4.55 6.78
N LEU A 80 -3.00 -3.34 7.13
CA LEU A 80 -4.30 -3.12 7.76
C LEU A 80 -5.43 -3.63 6.86
N TYR A 81 -5.36 -3.30 5.57
CA TYR A 81 -6.31 -3.79 4.57
C TYR A 81 -6.29 -5.31 4.45
N MET A 82 -5.11 -5.95 4.32
CA MET A 82 -5.01 -7.42 4.23
C MET A 82 -5.60 -8.10 5.47
N LYS A 83 -5.33 -7.57 6.66
CA LYS A 83 -5.92 -8.08 7.91
C LYS A 83 -7.44 -7.95 7.90
N GLY A 84 -7.95 -6.80 7.45
CA GLY A 84 -9.39 -6.57 7.30
C GLY A 84 -10.05 -7.57 6.34
N VAL A 85 -9.46 -7.80 5.17
CA VAL A 85 -9.91 -8.80 4.19
C VAL A 85 -9.92 -10.20 4.79
N GLN A 86 -8.87 -10.59 5.51
CA GLN A 86 -8.80 -11.91 6.13
C GLN A 86 -9.86 -12.10 7.21
N PHE A 87 -10.04 -11.12 8.10
CA PHE A 87 -11.05 -11.17 9.15
C PHE A 87 -12.45 -11.27 8.56
N PHE A 88 -12.72 -10.45 7.54
CA PHE A 88 -14.01 -10.38 6.89
C PHE A 88 -14.35 -11.66 6.11
N PHE A 89 -13.49 -12.07 5.18
CA PHE A 89 -13.80 -13.14 4.21
C PHE A 89 -13.35 -14.53 4.65
N THR A 90 -12.33 -14.65 5.49
CA THR A 90 -11.79 -15.94 5.93
C THR A 90 -12.33 -16.36 7.30
N PHE A 91 -12.35 -15.43 8.26
CA PHE A 91 -12.78 -15.73 9.64
C PHE A 91 -14.23 -15.38 9.94
N ASN A 92 -14.93 -14.75 8.99
CA ASN A 92 -16.32 -14.31 9.13
C ASN A 92 -16.54 -13.35 10.33
N LEU A 93 -15.50 -12.61 10.71
CA LEU A 93 -15.52 -11.53 11.71
C LEU A 93 -15.78 -10.21 10.98
N GLN A 94 -17.05 -9.99 10.64
CA GLN A 94 -17.45 -8.96 9.68
C GLN A 94 -17.21 -7.55 10.21
N GLU A 95 -17.57 -7.26 11.46
CA GLU A 95 -17.42 -5.93 12.05
C GLU A 95 -15.94 -5.56 12.23
N GLU A 96 -15.14 -6.48 12.76
CA GLU A 96 -13.70 -6.29 12.97
C GLU A 96 -12.96 -6.18 11.64
N GLY A 97 -13.31 -7.05 10.67
CA GLY A 97 -12.75 -6.99 9.33
C GLY A 97 -13.03 -5.65 8.66
N LEU A 98 -14.27 -5.16 8.79
CA LEU A 98 -14.67 -3.87 8.25
C LEU A 98 -13.97 -2.70 8.96
N ALA A 99 -13.81 -2.75 10.28
CA ALA A 99 -13.09 -1.74 11.05
C ALA A 99 -11.62 -1.61 10.60
N PHE A 100 -10.94 -2.74 10.34
CA PHE A 100 -9.59 -2.73 9.78
C PHE A 100 -9.53 -2.17 8.36
N MET A 101 -10.49 -2.52 7.50
CA MET A 101 -10.59 -1.92 6.17
C MET A 101 -10.79 -0.40 6.26
N LYS A 102 -11.68 0.07 7.15
CA LYS A 102 -11.89 1.51 7.38
C LYS A 102 -10.60 2.19 7.82
N LEU A 103 -9.87 1.58 8.75
CA LEU A 103 -8.61 2.12 9.23
C LEU A 103 -7.60 2.28 8.08
N ALA A 104 -7.51 1.31 7.17
CA ALA A 104 -6.66 1.42 5.98
C ALA A 104 -7.10 2.56 5.05
N VAL A 105 -8.41 2.83 4.93
CA VAL A 105 -8.94 3.99 4.18
C VAL A 105 -8.56 5.31 4.85
N ASP A 106 -8.68 5.39 6.17
CA ASP A 106 -8.34 6.58 6.95
C ASP A 106 -6.82 6.89 6.84
N GLU A 107 -5.98 5.86 6.66
CA GLU A 107 -4.55 5.99 6.34
C GLU A 107 -4.27 6.27 4.84
N GLY A 108 -5.29 6.47 4.02
CA GLY A 108 -5.15 6.85 2.60
C GLY A 108 -4.94 5.70 1.62
N TYR A 109 -5.21 4.44 1.99
CA TYR A 109 -5.07 3.32 1.06
C TYR A 109 -6.21 3.28 0.03
N GLU A 110 -5.93 3.76 -1.18
CA GLU A 110 -6.94 3.87 -2.25
C GLU A 110 -7.62 2.53 -2.58
N ARG A 111 -6.89 1.41 -2.51
CA ARG A 111 -7.45 0.08 -2.78
C ARG A 111 -8.43 -0.38 -1.70
N ALA A 112 -8.18 -0.04 -0.43
CA ALA A 112 -9.13 -0.31 0.65
C ALA A 112 -10.42 0.49 0.45
N MET A 113 -10.34 1.72 -0.06
CA MET A 113 -11.50 2.60 -0.22
C MET A 113 -12.57 1.94 -1.10
N TYR A 114 -12.15 1.37 -2.23
CA TYR A 114 -13.05 0.66 -3.13
C TYR A 114 -13.74 -0.53 -2.45
N ILE A 115 -12.97 -1.42 -1.81
CA ILE A 115 -13.52 -2.63 -1.18
C ILE A 115 -14.43 -2.25 0.00
N TYR A 116 -14.00 -1.30 0.82
CA TYR A 116 -14.77 -0.83 1.97
C TYR A 116 -16.13 -0.29 1.52
N ALA A 117 -16.14 0.59 0.51
CA ALA A 117 -17.38 1.17 -0.02
C ALA A 117 -18.31 0.13 -0.65
N MET A 118 -17.77 -0.84 -1.39
CA MET A 118 -18.57 -1.90 -1.99
C MET A 118 -19.15 -2.84 -0.92
N THR A 119 -18.37 -3.16 0.11
CA THR A 119 -18.80 -4.01 1.23
C THR A 119 -19.88 -3.34 2.07
N THR A 120 -19.67 -2.06 2.43
CA THR A 120 -20.64 -1.27 3.19
C THR A 120 -21.97 -1.11 2.45
N LYS A 121 -21.91 -0.75 1.16
CA LYS A 121 -23.10 -0.68 0.30
C LYS A 121 -23.85 -2.00 0.22
N LYS A 122 -23.14 -3.11 0.00
CA LYS A 122 -23.78 -4.41 -0.22
C LYS A 122 -24.47 -4.94 1.04
N ILE A 123 -23.90 -4.71 2.21
CA ILE A 123 -24.32 -5.36 3.46
C ILE A 123 -25.23 -4.45 4.29
N TRP A 124 -24.90 -3.17 4.39
CA TRP A 124 -25.63 -2.21 5.21
C TRP A 124 -26.45 -1.21 4.39
N GLY A 125 -26.37 -1.25 3.05
CA GLY A 125 -27.04 -0.27 2.19
C GLY A 125 -26.45 1.14 2.29
N ASP A 126 -25.28 1.29 2.93
CA ASP A 126 -24.63 2.58 3.11
C ASP A 126 -23.93 3.02 1.81
N GLU A 127 -24.37 4.16 1.28
CA GLU A 127 -23.83 4.74 0.06
C GLU A 127 -22.88 5.91 0.31
N GLU A 128 -22.62 6.31 1.56
CA GLU A 128 -21.83 7.51 1.88
C GLU A 128 -20.43 7.45 1.25
N TYR A 129 -19.73 6.33 1.43
CA TYR A 129 -18.41 6.12 0.82
C TYR A 129 -18.50 5.86 -0.68
N PHE A 130 -19.58 5.25 -1.16
CA PHE A 130 -19.78 5.02 -2.59
C PHE A 130 -19.99 6.33 -3.35
N ALA A 131 -20.68 7.30 -2.76
CA ALA A 131 -20.90 8.62 -3.34
C ALA A 131 -19.60 9.44 -3.49
N ARG A 132 -18.53 9.08 -2.77
CA ARG A 132 -17.21 9.75 -2.86
C ARG A 132 -16.41 9.35 -4.10
N PHE A 133 -16.82 8.30 -4.83
CA PHE A 133 -16.13 7.94 -6.09
C PHE A 133 -16.54 8.88 -7.22
N THR A 134 -15.61 9.74 -7.62
CA THR A 134 -15.70 10.41 -8.92
C THR A 134 -15.32 9.46 -10.04
N ARG A 135 -15.69 9.80 -11.27
CA ARG A 135 -15.27 9.07 -12.47
C ARG A 135 -13.74 8.93 -12.56
N GLU A 136 -13.00 9.94 -12.11
CA GLU A 136 -11.54 9.91 -12.03
C GLU A 136 -11.03 8.90 -11.00
N SER A 137 -11.65 8.82 -9.82
CA SER A 137 -11.29 7.82 -8.81
C SER A 137 -11.49 6.40 -9.34
N VAL A 138 -12.60 6.15 -10.03
CA VAL A 138 -12.87 4.85 -10.68
C VAL A 138 -11.83 4.54 -11.76
N ASP A 139 -11.45 5.51 -12.59
CA ASP A 139 -10.41 5.32 -13.60
C ASP A 139 -9.03 5.02 -12.98
N ARG A 140 -8.65 5.72 -11.90
CA ARG A 140 -7.39 5.47 -11.16
C ARG A 140 -7.37 4.06 -10.57
N ILE A 141 -8.43 3.66 -9.86
CA ILE A 141 -8.56 2.31 -9.28
C ILE A 141 -8.55 1.25 -10.37
N GLY A 142 -9.27 1.49 -11.47
CA GLY A 142 -9.29 0.58 -12.61
C GLY A 142 -7.93 0.40 -13.28
N LYS A 143 -7.04 1.40 -13.23
CA LYS A 143 -5.64 1.26 -13.69
C LYS A 143 -4.82 0.40 -12.73
N LEU A 144 -4.94 0.62 -11.43
CA LEU A 144 -4.25 -0.18 -10.39
C LEU A 144 -4.60 -1.67 -10.46
N VAL A 145 -5.85 -2.01 -10.77
CA VAL A 145 -6.28 -3.41 -10.92
C VAL A 145 -5.74 -4.04 -12.21
N ARG A 146 -5.62 -3.25 -13.29
CA ARG A 146 -5.19 -3.74 -14.62
C ARG A 146 -3.67 -3.86 -14.77
N SER A 147 -2.87 -3.18 -13.95
CA SER A 147 -1.40 -3.25 -13.98
C SER A 147 -0.83 -4.52 -13.33
N LEU A 148 -1.66 -5.41 -12.77
CA LEU A 148 -1.26 -6.70 -12.19
C LEU A 148 -1.12 -7.83 -13.23
N LYS A 149 -0.78 -7.49 -14.49
CA LYS A 149 -0.55 -8.46 -15.57
C LYS A 149 0.93 -8.65 -15.85
#